data_AF-A0A821D2C5-F1
#
_entry.id   AF-A0A821D2C5-F1
#
_cell.length_a   1.000
_cell.length_b   1.000
_cell.length_c   1.000
_cell.angle_alpha   90.00
_cell.angle_beta   90.00
_cell.angle_gamma   90.00
#
_symmetry.space_group_name_H-M   'P 1'
#
loop_
_entity.id
_entity.type
_entity.pdbx_description
1 polymer ?
#
loop_
_entity_poly.entity_id
_entity_poly.type
_entity_poly.pdbx_seq_one_letter_code
_entity_poly.pdbx_strand_id
1 'polypeptide(L)' 'MAGTYDNEEQRVVDRIKCIAFREARDEGATFINRQWIAQKIHRTTRFVTEWWERPYDECFADYSKSG' A
#
# COMPACT_ATOMS: atom_id res chain seq x y z
N MET A 1 16.24 -19.29 -0.95
CA MET A 1 16.14 -17.81 -0.91
C MET A 1 14.98 -17.42 -1.80
N ALA A 2 13.84 -17.03 -1.23
CA ALA A 2 12.65 -16.70 -2.00
C ALA A 2 12.90 -15.38 -2.74
N GLY A 3 13.05 -15.45 -4.06
CA GLY A 3 13.17 -14.29 -4.92
C GLY A 3 11.92 -13.42 -4.76
N THR A 4 12.11 -12.25 -4.15
CA THR A 4 11.14 -11.17 -4.13
C THR A 4 10.96 -10.69 -5.57
N TYR A 5 9.94 -11.20 -6.25
CA TYR A 5 9.43 -10.57 -7.46
C TYR A 5 8.78 -9.25 -7.04
N ASP A 6 9.59 -8.21 -6.90
CA ASP A 6 9.14 -6.82 -6.79
C ASP A 6 8.56 -6.40 -8.15
N ASN A 7 7.46 -7.07 -8.52
CA ASN A 7 6.73 -6.83 -9.74
C ASN A 7 5.87 -5.58 -9.53
N GLU A 8 5.75 -4.75 -10.57
CA GLU A 8 4.97 -3.52 -10.55
C GLU A 8 3.53 -3.79 -10.08
N GLU A 9 2.96 -4.93 -10.48
CA GLU A 9 1.65 -5.41 -10.02
C GLU A 9 1.56 -5.56 -8.49
N GLN A 10 2.58 -6.14 -7.84
CA GLN A 10 2.58 -6.28 -6.38
C GLN A 10 2.67 -4.92 -5.69
N ARG A 11 3.45 -3.99 -6.25
CA ARG A 11 3.53 -2.62 -5.72
C ARG A 11 2.20 -1.90 -5.82
N VAL A 12 1.47 -2.05 -6.93
CA VAL A 12 0.11 -1.49 -7.09
C VAL A 12 -0.82 -2.07 -6.02
N VAL A 13 -0.83 -3.40 -5.84
CA VAL A 13 -1.63 -4.06 -4.80
C VAL A 13 -1.27 -3.56 -3.41
N ASP A 14 0.02 -3.40 -3.10
CA ASP A 14 0.49 -2.90 -1.81
C ASP A 14 0.02 -1.45 -1.56
N ARG A 15 0.07 -0.58 -2.58
CA ARG A 15 -0.43 0.81 -2.51
C ARG A 15 -1.94 0.86 -2.26
N ILE A 16 -2.72 0.05 -2.98
CA ILE A 16 -4.18 -0.06 -2.80
C ILE A 16 -4.51 -0.53 -1.38
N LYS A 17 -3.79 -1.53 -0.86
CA LYS A 17 -3.97 -2.03 0.51
C LYS A 17 -3.70 -0.96 1.56
N CYS A 18 -2.69 -0.09 1.37
CA CYS A 18 -2.44 1.03 2.28
C CYS A 18 -3.67 1.93 2.44
N ILE A 19 -4.29 2.30 1.32
CA ILE A 19 -5.47 3.19 1.31
C ILE A 19 -6.68 2.45 1.91
N ALA A 20 -6.92 1.20 1.51
CA ALA A 20 -8.05 0.42 2.01
C ALA A 20 -7.98 0.18 3.53
N PHE A 21 -6.78 -0.07 4.08
CA PHE A 21 -6.62 -0.21 5.53
C PHE A 21 -6.75 1.12 6.28
N ARG A 22 -6.38 2.25 5.66
CA ARG A 22 -6.69 3.58 6.21
C ARG A 22 -8.20 3.78 6.27
N GLU A 23 -8.92 3.50 5.20
CA GLU A 23 -10.39 3.63 5.19
C GLU A 23 -11.04 2.74 6.25
N ALA A 24 -10.60 1.48 6.38
CA ALA A 24 -11.08 0.61 7.46
C ALA A 24 -10.81 1.18 8.86
N ARG A 25 -9.67 1.85 9.08
CA ARG A 25 -9.36 2.55 10.33
C ARG A 25 -10.34 3.69 10.58
N ASP A 26 -10.60 4.49 9.54
CA ASP A 26 -11.49 5.65 9.60
C ASP A 26 -12.96 5.22 9.83
N GLU A 27 -13.36 4.04 9.34
CA GLU A 27 -14.65 3.37 9.59
C GLU A 27 -14.74 2.70 10.98
N GLY A 28 -13.73 2.86 11.84
CA GLY A 28 -13.78 2.43 13.24
C GLY A 28 -12.90 1.24 13.61
N ALA A 29 -12.12 0.66 12.68
CA ALA A 29 -11.07 -0.30 13.01
C ALA A 29 -9.82 0.40 13.59
N THR A 30 -10.00 1.05 14.75
CA THR A 30 -8.99 1.94 15.38
C THR A 30 -7.67 1.25 15.74
N PHE A 31 -7.65 -0.09 15.82
CA PHE A 31 -6.43 -0.87 16.02
C PHE A 31 -5.48 -0.83 14.81
N ILE A 32 -6.00 -0.50 13.62
CA ILE A 32 -5.19 -0.37 12.41
C ILE A 32 -4.35 0.90 12.53
N ASN A 33 -3.03 0.71 12.52
CA ASN A 33 -2.06 1.79 12.49
C ASN A 33 -1.03 1.53 11.37
N ARG A 34 -0.21 2.54 11.06
CA ARG A 34 0.76 2.45 9.96
C ARG A 34 1.74 1.28 10.11
N GLN A 35 2.13 0.94 11.34
CA GLN A 35 3.03 -0.18 11.63
C GLN A 35 2.34 -1.53 11.36
N TRP A 36 1.07 -1.66 11.73
CA TRP A 36 0.27 -2.85 11.45
C TRP A 36 0.11 -3.06 9.94
N ILE A 37 -0.18 -2.00 9.19
CA ILE A 37 -0.28 -2.05 7.73
C ILE A 37 1.04 -2.49 7.11
N ALA A 38 2.15 -1.88 7.53
CA ALA A 38 3.50 -2.21 7.04
C ALA A 38 3.83 -3.69 7.21
N GLN A 39 3.47 -4.27 8.37
CA GLN A 39 3.63 -5.70 8.63
C GLN A 39 2.75 -6.57 7.71
N LYS A 40 1.52 -6.15 7.40
CA LYS A 40 0.60 -6.91 6.55
C LYS A 40 0.98 -6.94 5.08
N ILE A 41 1.55 -5.85 4.57
CA ILE A 41 2.00 -5.75 3.17
C ILE A 41 3.49 -6.07 3.02
N HIS A 42 4.19 -6.44 4.10
CA HIS A 42 5.63 -6.69 4.11
C HIS A 42 6.46 -5.54 3.52
N ARG A 43 6.06 -4.29 3.78
CA ARG A 43 6.78 -3.07 3.37
C ARG A 43 7.21 -2.26 4.58
N THR A 44 7.97 -1.20 4.35
CA THR A 44 8.41 -0.29 5.41
C THR A 44 7.27 0.63 5.83
N THR A 45 7.29 1.08 7.09
CA THR A 45 6.31 2.09 7.57
C THR A 45 6.39 3.38 6.77
N ARG A 46 7.57 3.74 6.25
CA ARG A 46 7.77 4.89 5.37
C ARG A 46 6.96 4.74 4.08
N PHE A 47 6.97 3.57 3.45
CA PHE A 47 6.15 3.28 2.27
C PHE A 47 4.66 3.49 2.57
N VAL A 48 4.18 3.00 3.72
CA VAL A 48 2.78 3.21 4.13
C VAL A 48 2.47 4.70 4.30
N THR A 49 3.32 5.45 4.99
CA THR A 49 3.12 6.90 5.18
C THR A 49 3.06 7.65 3.85
N GLU A 50 3.93 7.31 2.89
CA GLU A 50 4.00 7.97 1.58
C GLU A 50 2.76 7.70 0.70
N TRP A 51 2.11 6.54 0.87
CA TRP A 51 1.01 6.08 0.01
C TRP A 51 -0.37 6.17 0.64
N TRP A 52 -0.51 6.09 1.96
CA TRP A 52 -1.85 5.99 2.56
C TRP A 52 -2.66 7.30 2.48
N GLU A 53 -2.05 8.46 2.21
CA GLU A 53 -2.75 9.76 2.03
C GLU A 53 -3.02 10.05 0.55
N ARG A 54 -2.55 9.19 -0.35
CA ARG A 54 -2.71 9.38 -1.79
C ARG A 54 -4.08 8.87 -2.26
N PRO A 55 -4.60 9.41 -3.36
CA PRO A 55 -5.78 8.87 -4.02
C PRO A 55 -5.47 7.54 -4.72
N TYR A 56 -6.50 6.71 -4.93
CA TYR A 56 -6.37 5.42 -5.62
C TYR A 56 -5.79 5.56 -7.03
N ASP A 57 -6.10 6.63 -7.75
CA ASP A 57 -5.61 6.85 -9.13
C ASP A 57 -4.08 6.91 -9.22
N GLU A 58 -3.42 7.47 -8.20
CA GLU A 58 -1.96 7.52 -8.12
C GLU A 58 -1.33 6.14 -7.89
N CYS A 59 -2.10 5.15 -7.40
CA CYS A 59 -1.58 3.80 -7.22
C CYS A 59 -1.20 3.14 -8.55
N PHE A 60 -1.89 3.53 -9.63
CA PHE A 60 -1.75 2.98 -10.98
C PHE A 60 -0.83 3.81 -11.89
N ALA A 61 -0.32 4.96 -11.42
CA ALA A 61 0.40 5.92 -12.25
C ALA A 61 1.62 5.33 -12.97
N ASP A 62 2.34 4.39 -12.35
CA ASP A 62 3.49 3.72 -12.98
C ASP A 62 3.08 2.69 -14.05
N TYR A 63 1.90 2.08 -13.90
CA TYR A 63 1.33 1.16 -14.90
C TYR A 63 1.04 1.88 -16.22
N SER A 64 0.61 3.15 -16.14
CA SER A 64 0.28 3.97 -17.33
C SER A 64 1.48 4.35 -18.20
N LYS A 65 2.71 4.30 -17.66
CA LYS A 65 3.95 4.65 -18.39
C LYS A 65 4.68 3.44 -18.98
N SER A 66 4.16 2.24 -18.79
CA SER A 66 4.75 0.99 -19.27
C SER A 66 4.19 0.53 -20.63
N GLY A 67 3.48 1.40 -21.34
CA GLY A 67 2.90 1.18 -22.67
C GLY A 67 3.72 1.79 -23.80
#